data_AF-A0A919VVG5-F1
#
_entry.id   AF-A0A919VVG5-F1
#
_cell.length_a   1.000
_cell.length_b   1.000
_cell.length_c   1.000
_cell.angle_alpha   90.00
_cell.angle_beta   90.00
_cell.angle_gamma   90.00
#
_symmetry.space_group_name_H-M   'P 1'
#
loop_
_entity.id
_entity.type
_entity.pdbx_description
1 polymer ?
#
loop_
_entity_poly.entity_id
_entity_poly.type
_entity_poly.pdbx_seq_one_letter_code
_entity_poly.pdbx_strand_id
1 'polypeptide(L)'
;MGRPPAEQFLPARPAPVVIPRERAVELAEAALPVSDPLLVVAAVEEHPLGWLISWQTPAFLRTGSIYDMVVGMGPYLVDGGDGSVHQIPVAELNGWEGRYLREVKGVPDPDPLRDEIATIVHRDGTLPAMRHLRRACPALTVTQAKAYVTAVRDTGDHPPELAALTRPEPERSRLGFTTLTGPALAW
;
A
#
# COMPACT_ATOMS: atom_id res chain seq x y z
N MET A 1 -24.52 19.87 37.26
CA MET A 1 -23.90 20.59 36.13
C MET A 1 -22.94 19.64 35.44
N GLY A 2 -23.38 19.01 34.35
CA GLY A 2 -22.64 17.96 33.66
C GLY A 2 -21.67 18.55 32.62
N ARG A 3 -20.43 18.09 32.65
CA ARG A 3 -19.43 18.32 31.61
C ARG A 3 -19.86 17.53 30.36
N PRO A 4 -19.86 18.10 29.15
CA PRO A 4 -20.11 17.31 27.95
C PRO A 4 -18.91 16.37 27.68
N PRO A 5 -19.12 15.20 27.05
CA PRO A 5 -18.02 14.32 26.68
C PRO A 5 -17.20 14.96 25.57
N ALA A 6 -15.89 14.75 25.61
CA ALA A 6 -14.99 15.06 24.52
C ALA A 6 -15.25 14.08 23.36
N GLU A 7 -16.23 14.39 22.51
CA GLU A 7 -16.32 13.81 21.18
C GLU A 7 -15.13 14.35 20.36
N GLN A 8 -14.09 13.51 20.35
CA GLN A 8 -13.23 13.20 19.20
C GLN A 8 -13.38 14.16 18.00
N PHE A 9 -12.67 15.27 18.05
CA PHE A 9 -12.18 15.93 16.84
C PHE A 9 -11.06 15.05 16.24
N LEU A 10 -11.44 13.93 15.61
CA LEU A 10 -10.69 13.49 14.44
C LEU A 10 -11.33 14.22 13.25
N PRO A 11 -10.56 14.89 12.37
CA PRO A 11 -11.11 15.23 11.07
C PRO A 11 -11.59 13.92 10.45
N ALA A 12 -12.84 13.90 9.98
CA ALA A 12 -13.37 12.79 9.21
C ALA A 12 -12.34 12.48 8.11
N ARG A 13 -11.63 11.34 8.22
CA ARG A 13 -10.94 10.78 7.06
C ARG A 13 -12.03 10.71 5.99
N PRO A 14 -11.83 11.29 4.80
CA PRO A 14 -12.77 11.05 3.72
C PRO A 14 -12.97 9.55 3.65
N ALA A 15 -14.23 9.10 3.72
CA ALA A 15 -14.53 7.68 3.56
C ALA A 15 -13.79 7.22 2.30
N PRO A 16 -13.08 6.08 2.35
CA PRO A 16 -12.44 5.58 1.13
C PRO A 16 -13.53 5.51 0.08
N VAL A 17 -13.35 6.26 -1.01
CA VAL A 17 -14.26 6.17 -2.15
C VAL A 17 -14.14 4.72 -2.59
N VAL A 18 -15.19 3.92 -2.39
CA VAL A 18 -15.18 2.52 -2.84
C VAL A 18 -15.76 2.57 -4.23
N ILE A 19 -14.90 2.53 -5.25
CA ILE A 19 -15.35 2.32 -6.63
C ILE A 19 -16.14 1.02 -6.66
N PRO A 20 -17.40 1.00 -7.13
CA PRO A 20 -18.17 -0.23 -7.17
C PRO A 20 -17.53 -1.20 -8.16
N ARG A 21 -17.72 -2.51 -7.92
CA ARG A 21 -17.11 -3.58 -8.71
C ARG A 21 -17.33 -3.39 -10.21
N GLU A 22 -18.55 -3.05 -10.60
CA GLU A 22 -18.95 -2.85 -12.00
C GLU A 22 -18.15 -1.71 -12.63
N ARG A 23 -18.01 -0.60 -11.91
CA ARG A 23 -17.21 0.55 -12.37
C ARG A 23 -15.73 0.21 -12.46
N ALA A 24 -15.21 -0.62 -11.56
CA ALA A 24 -13.84 -1.09 -11.65
C ALA A 24 -13.61 -1.93 -12.91
N VAL A 25 -14.55 -2.83 -13.24
CA VAL A 25 -14.50 -3.61 -14.49
C VAL A 25 -14.52 -2.70 -15.71
N GLU A 26 -15.44 -1.73 -15.78
CA GLU A 26 -15.50 -0.76 -16.89
C GLU A 26 -14.17 0.00 -17.08
N LEU A 27 -13.57 0.46 -15.99
CA LEU A 27 -12.30 1.20 -16.03
C LEU A 27 -11.16 0.30 -16.54
N ALA A 28 -11.10 -0.94 -16.07
CA ALA A 28 -10.06 -1.87 -16.49
C ALA A 28 -10.24 -2.34 -17.95
N GLU A 29 -11.48 -2.56 -18.40
CA GLU A 29 -11.78 -2.87 -19.80
C GLU A 29 -11.42 -1.71 -20.73
N ALA A 30 -11.71 -0.47 -20.32
CA ALA A 30 -11.35 0.73 -21.08
C ALA A 30 -9.82 0.95 -21.13
N ALA A 31 -9.07 0.46 -20.14
CA ALA A 31 -7.62 0.58 -20.05
C ALA A 31 -6.87 -0.50 -20.85
N LEU A 32 -7.55 -1.51 -21.40
CA LEU A 32 -6.91 -2.54 -22.22
C LEU A 32 -6.26 -1.90 -23.47
N PRO A 33 -4.95 -2.13 -23.69
CA PRO A 33 -4.26 -1.57 -24.84
C PRO A 33 -4.75 -2.24 -26.13
N VAL A 34 -5.67 -1.55 -26.81
CA VAL A 34 -6.41 -2.01 -28.00
C VAL A 34 -7.37 -3.16 -27.63
N SER A 35 -8.59 -3.13 -28.15
CA SER A 35 -9.55 -4.23 -28.05
C SER A 35 -8.93 -5.52 -28.60
N ASP A 36 -8.18 -6.25 -27.78
CA ASP A 36 -7.80 -7.61 -28.09
C ASP A 36 -9.05 -8.45 -27.85
N PRO A 37 -9.81 -8.81 -28.90
CA PRO A 37 -11.11 -9.46 -28.74
C PRO A 37 -10.99 -10.86 -28.11
N LEU A 38 -9.76 -11.29 -27.81
CA LEU A 38 -9.43 -12.56 -27.21
C LEU A 38 -9.33 -12.51 -25.69
N LEU A 39 -9.35 -11.34 -25.05
CA LEU A 39 -9.27 -11.26 -23.58
C LEU A 39 -10.62 -10.99 -22.95
N VAL A 40 -10.91 -11.73 -21.89
CA VAL A 40 -12.08 -11.51 -21.02
C VAL A 40 -11.63 -11.48 -19.57
N VAL A 41 -12.42 -10.83 -18.73
CA VAL A 41 -12.23 -10.84 -17.28
C VAL A 41 -12.36 -12.28 -16.77
N ALA A 42 -11.26 -12.81 -16.24
CA ALA A 42 -11.19 -14.14 -15.63
C ALA A 42 -11.58 -14.11 -14.15
N ALA A 43 -11.17 -13.06 -13.44
CA ALA A 43 -11.45 -12.87 -12.02
C ALA A 43 -11.49 -11.39 -11.67
N VAL A 44 -12.32 -11.06 -10.68
CA VAL A 44 -12.40 -9.72 -10.07
C VAL A 44 -12.43 -9.93 -8.57
N GLU A 45 -11.39 -9.47 -7.89
CA GLU A 45 -11.17 -9.70 -6.47
C GLU A 45 -11.12 -8.35 -5.75
N GLU A 46 -11.85 -8.24 -4.64
CA GLU A 46 -11.76 -7.09 -3.76
C GLU A 46 -10.42 -7.11 -3.02
N HIS A 47 -9.76 -5.96 -2.95
CA HIS A 47 -8.48 -5.80 -2.30
C HIS A 47 -8.47 -4.54 -1.45
N PRO A 48 -7.71 -4.46 -0.33
CA PRO A 48 -7.63 -3.24 0.49
C PRO A 48 -7.20 -1.96 -0.25
N LEU A 49 -6.57 -2.09 -1.42
CA LEU A 49 -6.15 -0.98 -2.29
C LEU A 49 -7.12 -0.68 -3.44
N GLY A 50 -8.18 -1.47 -3.62
CA GLY A 50 -9.13 -1.35 -4.73
C GLY A 50 -9.60 -2.70 -5.28
N TRP A 51 -9.57 -2.87 -6.60
CA TRP A 51 -9.98 -4.11 -7.26
C TRP A 51 -8.86 -4.72 -8.09
N LEU A 52 -8.62 -6.01 -7.91
CA LEU A 52 -7.71 -6.79 -8.75
C LEU A 52 -8.50 -7.48 -9.85
N ILE A 53 -8.12 -7.22 -11.11
CA ILE A 53 -8.80 -7.75 -12.30
C ILE A 53 -7.81 -8.57 -13.11
N SER A 54 -8.09 -9.85 -13.26
CA SER A 54 -7.27 -10.78 -14.04
C SER A 54 -7.92 -11.06 -15.39
N TRP A 55 -7.08 -11.21 -16.43
CA TRP A 55 -7.51 -11.43 -17.80
C TRP A 55 -7.09 -12.82 -18.28
N GLN A 56 -7.93 -13.49 -19.06
CA GLN A 56 -7.58 -14.71 -19.80
C GLN A 56 -8.34 -14.80 -21.11
N THR A 57 -7.94 -15.76 -21.95
CA THR A 57 -8.71 -16.07 -23.14
C THR A 57 -9.96 -16.89 -22.81
N PRO A 58 -11.09 -16.70 -23.54
CA PRO A 58 -12.23 -17.60 -23.44
C PRO A 58 -11.87 -19.07 -23.72
N ALA A 59 -10.85 -19.33 -24.56
CA ALA A 59 -10.38 -20.68 -24.83
C ALA A 59 -9.76 -21.31 -23.57
N PHE A 60 -8.84 -20.60 -22.90
CA PHE A 60 -8.25 -21.04 -21.65
C PHE A 60 -9.29 -21.30 -20.57
N LEU A 61 -10.25 -20.37 -20.38
CA LEU A 61 -11.29 -20.53 -19.37
C LEU A 61 -12.19 -21.75 -19.61
N ARG A 62 -12.34 -22.20 -20.87
CA ARG A 62 -13.10 -23.42 -21.20
C ARG A 62 -12.27 -24.70 -21.09
N THR A 63 -11.00 -24.67 -21.52
CA THR A 63 -10.19 -25.87 -21.73
C THR A 63 -9.17 -26.12 -20.61
N GLY A 64 -8.75 -25.08 -19.89
CA GLY A 64 -7.61 -25.10 -18.97
C GLY A 64 -6.27 -25.36 -19.67
N SER A 65 -6.23 -25.34 -21.01
CA SER A 65 -5.03 -25.65 -21.79
C SER A 65 -4.02 -24.52 -21.67
N ILE A 66 -2.81 -24.82 -21.20
CA ILE A 66 -1.73 -23.83 -21.10
C ILE A 66 -1.35 -23.16 -22.43
N TYR A 67 -1.69 -23.79 -23.56
CA TYR A 67 -1.47 -23.23 -24.90
C TYR A 67 -2.42 -22.08 -25.22
N ASP A 68 -3.56 -21.99 -24.53
CA ASP A 68 -4.54 -20.91 -24.67
C ASP A 68 -4.31 -19.81 -23.61
N MET A 69 -3.35 -20.00 -22.70
CA MET A 69 -3.12 -19.15 -21.54
C MET A 69 -2.39 -17.87 -21.92
N VAL A 70 -2.88 -16.74 -21.39
CA VAL A 70 -2.18 -15.46 -21.50
C VAL A 70 -1.21 -15.30 -20.34
N VAL A 71 0.06 -15.02 -20.67
CA VAL A 71 1.16 -14.89 -19.71
C VAL A 71 1.71 -13.47 -19.72
N GLY A 72 2.07 -12.95 -18.55
CA GLY A 72 2.78 -11.67 -18.43
C GLY A 72 1.90 -10.43 -18.39
N MET A 73 0.59 -10.55 -18.63
CA MET A 73 -0.34 -9.43 -18.48
C MET A 73 -0.55 -9.02 -17.01
N GLY A 74 -0.34 -9.94 -16.06
CA GLY A 74 -0.58 -9.68 -14.64
C GLY A 74 -2.03 -9.27 -14.33
N PRO A 75 -2.42 -9.19 -13.06
CA PRO A 75 -3.66 -8.52 -12.71
C PRO A 75 -3.51 -7.01 -12.86
N TYR A 76 -4.59 -6.35 -13.20
CA TYR A 76 -4.71 -4.90 -13.13
C TYR A 76 -5.28 -4.53 -11.78
N LEU A 77 -4.66 -3.56 -11.11
CA LEU A 77 -5.26 -2.87 -9.98
C LEU A 77 -6.05 -1.67 -10.51
N VAL A 78 -7.33 -1.62 -10.17
CA VAL A 78 -8.10 -0.38 -10.19
C VAL A 78 -8.02 0.23 -8.80
N ASP A 79 -7.33 1.35 -8.66
CA ASP A 79 -7.12 2.03 -7.38
C ASP A 79 -8.45 2.50 -6.81
N GLY A 80 -8.78 2.07 -5.59
CA GLY A 80 -10.04 2.45 -4.96
C GLY A 80 -10.16 3.96 -4.75
N GLY A 81 -9.06 4.64 -4.43
CA GLY A 81 -9.08 6.06 -4.08
C GLY A 81 -9.34 7.01 -5.25
N ASP A 82 -8.87 6.68 -6.46
CA ASP A 82 -8.90 7.59 -7.61
C ASP A 82 -9.33 6.97 -8.95
N GLY A 83 -9.48 5.63 -9.00
CA GLY A 83 -9.90 4.89 -10.19
C GLY A 83 -8.85 4.77 -11.27
N SER A 84 -7.60 5.13 -10.99
CA SER A 84 -6.48 4.85 -11.90
C SER A 84 -6.28 3.35 -12.06
N VAL A 85 -5.82 2.94 -13.25
CA VAL A 85 -5.61 1.54 -13.60
C VAL A 85 -4.11 1.28 -13.76
N HIS A 86 -3.60 0.30 -13.01
CA HIS A 86 -2.18 -0.06 -12.98
C HIS A 86 -1.99 -1.54 -13.25
N GLN A 87 -1.07 -1.88 -14.14
CA GLN A 87 -0.65 -3.26 -14.32
C GLN A 87 0.34 -3.66 -13.22
N ILE A 88 0.04 -4.75 -12.51
CA ILE A 88 0.97 -5.37 -11.56
C ILE A 88 1.81 -6.42 -12.30
N PRO A 89 3.14 -6.33 -12.30
CA PRO A 89 3.99 -7.33 -12.94
C PRO A 89 3.80 -8.71 -12.29
N VAL A 90 3.45 -9.73 -13.08
CA VAL A 90 3.17 -11.09 -12.58
C VAL A 90 4.35 -11.69 -11.79
N ALA A 91 5.58 -11.37 -12.19
CA ALA A 91 6.80 -11.84 -11.54
C ALA A 91 7.02 -11.26 -10.15
N GLU A 92 6.29 -10.19 -9.81
CA GLU A 92 6.44 -9.44 -8.56
C GLU A 92 5.10 -9.34 -7.81
N LEU A 93 4.22 -10.35 -7.96
CA LEU A 93 2.94 -10.42 -7.27
C LEU A 93 3.05 -10.69 -5.77
N ASN A 94 4.18 -11.19 -5.29
CA ASN A 94 4.37 -11.37 -3.85
C ASN A 94 4.80 -10.05 -3.21
N GLY A 95 4.00 -9.51 -2.29
CA GLY A 95 4.34 -8.30 -1.53
C GLY A 95 4.33 -7.01 -2.36
N TRP A 96 3.57 -6.98 -3.45
CA TRP A 96 3.49 -5.82 -4.35
C TRP A 96 2.84 -4.60 -3.69
N GLU A 97 2.03 -4.80 -2.65
CA GLU A 97 1.19 -3.78 -2.02
C GLU A 97 2.01 -2.64 -1.41
N GLY A 98 3.03 -2.98 -0.61
CA GLY A 98 3.92 -1.99 0.00
C GLY A 98 4.69 -1.20 -1.05
N ARG A 99 5.12 -1.88 -2.12
CA ARG A 99 5.78 -1.24 -3.25
C ARG A 99 4.84 -0.31 -4.02
N TYR A 100 3.60 -0.72 -4.27
CA TYR A 100 2.59 0.13 -4.91
C TYR A 100 2.32 1.39 -4.11
N LEU A 101 2.11 1.24 -2.80
CA LEU A 101 1.95 2.35 -1.88
C LEU A 101 3.13 3.32 -1.95
N ARG A 102 4.36 2.80 -1.97
CA ARG A 102 5.59 3.61 -2.02
C ARG A 102 5.81 4.29 -3.36
N GLU A 103 5.76 3.54 -4.45
CA GLU A 103 6.16 3.99 -5.79
C GLU A 103 5.06 4.78 -6.50
N VAL A 104 3.80 4.35 -6.36
CA VAL A 104 2.65 4.97 -7.05
C VAL A 104 1.96 5.98 -6.15
N LYS A 105 1.71 5.65 -4.88
CA LYS A 105 0.97 6.54 -3.96
C LYS A 105 1.88 7.46 -3.13
N GLY A 106 3.21 7.30 -3.20
CA GLY A 106 4.16 8.07 -2.41
C GLY A 106 4.03 7.87 -0.90
N VAL A 107 3.35 6.80 -0.47
CA VAL A 107 3.14 6.46 0.94
C VAL A 107 4.42 5.78 1.46
N PRO A 108 5.08 6.34 2.47
CA PRO A 108 6.27 5.72 3.04
C PRO A 108 5.94 4.37 3.68
N ASP A 109 6.89 3.44 3.67
CA ASP A 109 6.77 2.22 4.47
C ASP A 109 6.56 2.56 5.95
N PRO A 110 5.81 1.73 6.70
CA PRO A 110 5.78 1.83 8.15
C PRO A 110 7.19 1.75 8.73
N ASP A 111 7.45 2.51 9.79
CA ASP A 111 8.70 2.37 10.53
C ASP A 111 8.73 1.01 11.25
N PRO A 112 9.71 0.14 10.93
CA PRO A 112 9.77 -1.21 11.48
C PRO A 112 10.00 -1.24 13.00
N LEU A 113 10.56 -0.17 13.59
CA LEU A 113 10.89 -0.12 15.02
C LEU A 113 9.80 0.53 15.86
N ARG A 114 8.80 1.19 15.27
CA ARG A 114 7.85 2.02 16.02
C ARG A 114 7.11 1.24 17.09
N ASP A 115 6.49 0.12 16.72
CA ASP A 115 5.65 -0.66 17.64
C ASP A 115 6.47 -1.40 18.69
N GLU A 116 7.67 -1.85 18.32
CA GLU A 116 8.62 -2.45 19.25
C GLU A 116 9.07 -1.41 20.30
N ILE A 117 9.43 -0.21 19.86
CA ILE A 117 9.81 0.89 20.76
C ILE A 117 8.64 1.31 21.65
N ALA A 118 7.42 1.42 21.11
CA ALA A 118 6.24 1.71 21.91
C ALA A 118 6.04 0.67 23.02
N THR A 119 6.24 -0.62 22.69
CA THR A 119 6.15 -1.72 23.65
C THR A 119 7.21 -1.62 24.74
N ILE A 120 8.47 -1.37 24.38
CA ILE A 120 9.56 -1.25 25.36
C ILE A 120 9.38 0.00 26.24
N VAL A 121 8.96 1.13 25.67
CA VAL A 121 8.63 2.34 26.43
C VAL A 121 7.58 2.04 27.48
N HIS A 122 6.52 1.33 27.11
CA HIS A 122 5.43 0.99 28.01
C HIS A 122 5.86 0.02 29.12
N ARG A 123 6.67 -1.00 28.78
CA ARG A 123 7.06 -2.06 29.72
C ARG A 123 8.25 -1.70 30.61
N ASP A 124 9.28 -1.13 30.02
CA ASP A 124 10.62 -0.98 30.64
C ASP A 124 11.07 0.49 30.76
N GLY A 125 10.33 1.41 30.14
CA GLY A 125 10.59 2.85 30.17
C GLY A 125 11.52 3.36 29.06
N THR A 126 11.77 4.67 29.08
CA THR A 126 12.46 5.40 28.01
C THR A 126 13.91 4.97 27.80
N LEU A 127 14.66 4.68 28.86
CA LEU A 127 16.10 4.38 28.73
C LEU A 127 16.38 3.03 28.06
N PRO A 128 15.69 1.92 28.42
CA PRO A 128 15.78 0.66 27.67
C PRO A 128 15.36 0.81 26.21
N ALA A 129 14.28 1.54 25.94
CA ALA A 129 13.82 1.81 24.57
C ALA A 129 14.87 2.56 23.75
N MET A 130 15.50 3.61 24.30
CA MET A 130 16.58 4.33 23.63
C MET A 130 17.80 3.44 23.35
N ARG A 131 18.17 2.56 24.29
CA ARG A 131 19.27 1.61 24.10
C ARG A 131 18.94 0.60 23.00
N HIS A 132 17.72 0.11 22.96
CA HIS A 132 17.24 -0.80 21.92
C HIS A 132 17.25 -0.13 20.55
N LEU A 133 16.62 1.05 20.43
CA LEU A 133 16.57 1.82 19.19
C LEU A 133 17.96 2.07 18.59
N ARG A 134 18.94 2.47 19.40
CA ARG A 134 20.31 2.73 18.94
C ARG A 134 21.10 1.48 18.61
N ARG A 135 20.73 0.33 19.17
CA ARG A 135 21.31 -0.97 18.77
C ARG A 135 20.76 -1.41 17.42
N ALA A 136 19.45 -1.23 17.20
CA ALA A 136 18.77 -1.57 15.96
C ALA A 136 19.14 -0.61 14.80
N CYS A 137 19.28 0.69 15.09
CA CYS A 137 19.70 1.70 14.14
C CYS A 137 20.90 2.51 14.68
N PRO A 138 22.14 2.04 14.43
CA PRO A 138 23.36 2.73 14.87
C PRO A 138 23.57 4.11 14.25
N ALA A 139 22.91 4.41 13.12
CA ALA A 139 22.97 5.71 12.44
C ALA A 139 22.31 6.83 13.25
N LEU A 140 21.41 6.50 14.18
CA LEU A 140 20.78 7.50 15.05
C LEU A 140 21.75 8.02 16.11
N THR A 141 21.92 9.34 16.13
CA THR A 141 22.59 10.02 17.24
C THR A 141 21.81 9.87 18.54
N VAL A 142 22.46 10.12 19.68
CA VAL A 142 21.80 10.06 21.00
C VAL A 142 20.63 11.03 21.09
N THR A 143 20.79 12.23 20.54
CA THR A 143 19.74 13.26 20.52
C THR A 143 18.54 12.84 19.68
N GLN A 144 18.78 12.31 18.48
CA GLN A 144 17.72 11.79 17.61
C GLN A 144 16.98 10.60 18.25
N ALA A 145 17.72 9.66 18.85
CA ALA A 145 17.10 8.54 19.55
C ALA A 145 16.24 8.99 20.74
N LYS A 146 16.68 10.01 21.48
CA LYS A 146 15.88 10.60 22.57
C LYS A 146 14.61 11.23 22.02
N ALA A 147 14.71 12.01 20.95
CA ALA A 147 13.57 12.67 20.32
C ALA A 147 12.55 11.65 19.81
N TYR A 148 13.02 10.59 19.13
CA TYR A 148 12.19 9.48 18.65
C TYR A 148 11.39 8.84 19.80
N VAL A 149 12.09 8.37 20.83
CA VAL A 149 11.44 7.64 21.95
C VAL A 149 10.50 8.55 22.73
N THR A 150 10.84 9.83 22.87
CA THR A 150 9.98 10.82 23.51
C THR A 150 8.69 11.01 22.71
N ALA A 151 8.79 11.17 21.39
CA ALA A 151 7.62 11.29 20.53
C ALA A 151 6.73 10.05 20.60
N VAL A 152 7.31 8.84 20.52
CA VAL A 152 6.55 7.59 20.59
C VAL A 152 5.84 7.46 21.93
N ARG A 153 6.50 7.84 23.03
CA ARG A 153 5.87 7.84 24.36
C ARG A 153 4.70 8.82 24.45
N ASP A 154 4.90 10.04 23.97
CA ASP A 154 3.98 11.14 24.23
C ASP A 154 2.80 11.16 23.25
N THR A 155 3.00 10.66 22.02
CA THR A 155 2.02 10.74 20.92
C THR A 155 1.66 9.37 20.31
N GLY A 156 2.42 8.32 20.64
CA GLY A 156 2.27 7.02 19.98
C GLY A 156 2.91 6.94 18.59
N ASP A 157 3.56 8.03 18.14
CA ASP A 157 4.18 8.14 16.83
C ASP A 157 5.51 8.91 16.87
N HIS A 158 6.19 9.07 15.74
CA HIS A 158 7.55 9.59 15.64
C HIS A 158 7.69 10.56 14.45
N PRO A 159 8.66 11.50 14.51
CA PRO A 159 8.87 12.44 13.42
C PRO A 159 9.27 11.72 12.11
N PRO A 160 8.72 12.11 10.94
CA PRO A 160 8.99 11.46 9.66
C PRO A 160 10.48 11.41 9.29
N GLU A 161 11.25 12.42 9.67
CA GLU A 161 12.68 12.50 9.44
C GLU A 161 13.47 11.47 10.24
N LEU A 162 12.97 11.06 11.42
CA LEU A 162 13.59 10.00 12.23
C LEU A 162 13.14 8.62 11.76
N ALA A 163 11.87 8.50 11.32
CA ALA A 163 11.32 7.32 10.65
C ALA A 163 12.11 6.95 9.40
N ALA A 164 12.63 7.94 8.68
CA ALA A 164 13.41 7.71 7.48
C ALA A 164 14.76 7.03 7.76
N LEU A 165 15.32 7.23 8.96
CA LEU A 165 16.62 6.67 9.37
C LEU A 165 16.51 5.23 9.87
N THR A 166 15.33 4.80 10.30
CA THR A 166 15.05 3.45 10.81
C THR A 166 14.60 2.50 9.70
N ARG A 167 14.17 3.03 8.56
CA ARG A 167 13.70 2.25 7.41
C ARG A 167 14.88 1.65 6.63
N PRO A 168 14.80 0.36 6.23
CA PRO A 168 15.77 -0.23 5.33
C PRO A 168 15.70 0.46 3.95
N GLU A 169 16.80 0.42 3.20
CA GLU A 169 16.77 0.88 1.81
C GLU A 169 15.79 0.00 1.03
N PRO A 170 14.83 0.59 0.28
CA PRO A 170 13.86 -0.20 -0.45
C PRO A 170 14.57 -1.06 -1.51
N GLU A 171 14.20 -2.34 -1.58
CA GLU A 171 14.59 -3.17 -2.71
C GLU A 171 14.08 -2.50 -3.99
N ARG A 172 15.00 -2.21 -4.91
CA ARG A 172 14.64 -1.66 -6.22
C ARG A 172 14.05 -2.77 -7.05
N SER A 173 12.79 -2.61 -7.41
CA SER A 173 12.13 -3.46 -8.38
C SER A 173 12.89 -3.49 -9.72
N ARG A 174 12.85 -4.64 -10.39
CA ARG A 174 13.31 -4.77 -11.78
C ARG A 174 12.20 -4.45 -12.79
N LEU A 175 10.93 -4.56 -12.38
CA LEU A 175 9.74 -4.26 -13.17
C LEU A 175 8.84 -3.26 -12.45
N GLY A 176 8.79 -2.02 -12.92
CA GLY A 176 7.90 -1.01 -12.36
C GLY A 176 6.42 -1.30 -12.63
N PHE A 177 5.54 -0.68 -11.84
CA PHE A 177 4.12 -0.61 -12.19
C PHE A 177 3.94 0.18 -13.48
N THR A 178 3.06 -0.30 -14.36
CA THR A 178 2.68 0.45 -15.56
C THR A 178 1.31 1.07 -15.32
N THR A 179 1.23 2.39 -15.27
CA THR A 179 -0.05 3.11 -15.24
C THR A 179 -0.66 3.09 -16.64
N LEU A 180 -1.78 2.38 -16.79
CA LEU A 180 -2.51 2.24 -18.04
C LEU A 180 -3.49 3.41 -18.24
N THR A 181 -4.07 3.90 -17.14
CA THR A 181 -4.96 5.07 -17.15
C THR A 181 -4.78 5.84 -15.84
N GLY A 182 -4.69 7.17 -15.95
CA GLY A 182 -4.61 8.07 -14.78
C GLY A 182 -5.92 8.15 -13.99
N PRO A 183 -6.00 9.04 -12.97
CA PRO A 183 -7.21 9.22 -12.17
C PRO A 183 -8.46 9.42 -13.04
N ALA A 184 -9.46 8.57 -12.84
CA ALA A 184 -10.71 8.59 -13.59
C ALA A 184 -11.85 9.26 -12.80
N LEU A 185 -11.61 9.59 -11.53
CA LEU A 185 -12.46 10.48 -10.74
C LEU A 185 -12.11 11.94 -11.08
N ALA A 186 -12.71 12.47 -12.15
CA ALA A 186 -12.82 13.91 -12.36
C ALA A 186 -14.04 14.41 -11.57
N TRP A 187 -13.82 15.38 -10.67
CA TRP A 187 -14.88 16.24 -10.14
C TRP A 187 -15.10 17.41 -11.10
#